data_AF-X0BUM6-F1
#
_entry.id   AF-X0BUM6-F1
#
_cell.length_a   1.000
_cell.length_b   1.000
_cell.length_c   1.000
_cell.angle_alpha   90.00
_cell.angle_beta   90.00
_cell.angle_gamma   90.00
#
_symmetry.space_group_name_H-M   'P 1'
#
loop_
_entity.id
_entity.type
_entity.pdbx_description
1 polymer ?
#
loop_
_entity_poly.entity_id
_entity_poly.type
_entity_poly.pdbx_seq_one_letter_code
_entity_poly.pdbx_strand_id
1 'polypeptide(L)'
;MFDHYIKIVMPYLSAHCPIARSLGQYHEYLRRNWIIISSHDAEFIRGFLLAASRHLSMVESNIEFEEIAIRYKLEHLAKLRKDVSMQPMSINPRSVSSALVLSFDEMLLGNIPMALRHIHGAASIVQAAGGPQSLGLSQFISYTLFTCVQEDRIGDWAWVLKYDKDLMKPKKR
;
A
#
# COMPACT_ATOMS: atom_id res chain seq x y z
N MET A 1 9.96 -5.61 -12.48
CA MET A 1 8.95 -5.32 -11.43
C MET A 1 9.22 -4.02 -10.69
N PHE A 2 10.35 -3.84 -9.97
CA PHE A 2 10.59 -2.58 -9.25
C PHE A 2 10.68 -1.34 -10.16
N ASP A 3 11.41 -1.43 -11.28
CA ASP A 3 11.44 -0.37 -12.30
C ASP A 3 10.03 -0.02 -12.82
N HIS A 4 9.20 -1.05 -13.02
CA HIS A 4 7.80 -0.91 -13.43
C HIS A 4 6.95 -0.21 -12.36
N TYR A 5 7.17 -0.53 -11.08
CA TYR A 5 6.49 0.17 -9.98
C TYR A 5 6.77 1.67 -10.01
N ILE A 6 8.05 2.05 -10.10
CA ILE A 6 8.49 3.46 -10.10
C ILE A 6 7.97 4.19 -11.34
N LYS A 7 8.15 3.61 -12.53
CA LYS A 7 7.83 4.31 -13.78
C LYS A 7 6.34 4.34 -14.12
N ILE A 8 5.57 3.33 -13.71
CA ILE A 8 4.20 3.14 -14.17
C ILE A 8 3.22 3.18 -12.99
N VAL A 9 3.38 2.27 -12.03
CA VAL A 9 2.36 2.05 -10.99
C VAL A 9 2.21 3.24 -10.07
N MET A 10 3.31 3.79 -9.55
CA MET A 10 3.28 4.92 -8.62
C MET A 10 2.71 6.20 -9.27
N PRO A 11 3.17 6.64 -10.46
CA PRO A 11 2.54 7.76 -11.16
C PRO A 11 1.05 7.52 -11.44
N TYR A 12 0.67 6.30 -11.83
CA TYR A 12 -0.73 5.97 -12.06
C TYR A 12 -1.57 6.11 -10.80
N LEU A 13 -1.13 5.52 -9.69
CA LEU A 13 -1.82 5.59 -8.40
C LEU A 13 -1.97 7.04 -7.94
N SER A 14 -0.92 7.85 -8.05
CA SER A 14 -0.99 9.26 -7.69
C SER A 14 -1.96 10.06 -8.56
N ALA A 15 -2.03 9.76 -9.87
CA ALA A 15 -2.92 10.47 -10.78
C ALA A 15 -4.41 10.07 -10.60
N HIS A 16 -4.70 8.82 -10.24
CA HIS A 16 -6.06 8.26 -10.31
C HIS A 16 -6.65 7.84 -8.95
N CYS A 17 -5.84 7.73 -7.89
CA CYS A 17 -6.30 7.38 -6.55
C CYS A 17 -6.09 8.57 -5.59
N PRO A 18 -7.17 9.17 -5.03
CA PRO A 18 -7.06 10.30 -4.09
C PRO A 18 -6.20 10.00 -2.88
N ILE A 19 -6.38 8.80 -2.31
CA ILE A 19 -5.65 8.34 -1.12
C ILE A 19 -4.13 8.33 -1.40
N ALA A 20 -3.74 8.03 -2.64
CA ALA A 20 -2.35 7.98 -3.07
C ALA A 20 -1.89 9.26 -3.79
N ARG A 21 -2.74 10.28 -3.95
CA ARG A 21 -2.45 11.46 -4.78
C ARG A 21 -1.22 12.20 -4.28
N SER A 22 -1.25 12.54 -3.00
CA SER A 22 -0.20 13.25 -2.29
C SER A 22 1.09 12.42 -2.15
N LEU A 23 1.01 11.08 -2.24
CA LEU A 23 2.20 10.22 -2.30
C LEU A 23 3.02 10.42 -3.57
N GLY A 24 2.42 10.93 -4.65
CA GLY A 24 3.16 11.30 -5.87
C GLY A 24 4.27 12.33 -5.62
N GLN A 25 4.12 13.18 -4.59
CA GLN A 25 5.15 14.15 -4.20
C GLN A 25 6.43 13.46 -3.72
N TYR A 26 6.33 12.21 -3.27
CA TYR A 26 7.47 11.39 -2.83
C TYR A 26 8.08 10.54 -3.94
N HIS A 27 7.61 10.65 -5.19
CA HIS A 27 8.10 9.82 -6.29
C HIS A 27 9.60 9.99 -6.49
N GLU A 28 10.08 11.23 -6.57
CA GLU A 28 11.50 11.51 -6.71
C GLU A 28 12.32 11.05 -5.51
N TYR A 29 11.78 11.19 -4.30
CA TYR A 29 12.43 10.70 -3.08
C TYR A 29 12.55 9.18 -3.09
N LEU A 30 11.46 8.46 -3.37
CA LEU A 30 11.44 7.00 -3.44
C LEU A 30 12.39 6.49 -4.52
N ARG A 31 12.35 7.09 -5.72
CA ARG A 31 13.22 6.72 -6.84
C ARG A 31 14.71 6.86 -6.49
N ARG A 32 15.09 7.90 -5.74
CA ARG A 32 16.49 8.14 -5.35
C ARG A 32 16.93 7.35 -4.12
N ASN A 33 16.01 7.03 -3.21
CA ASN A 33 16.33 6.47 -1.90
C ASN A 33 15.83 5.05 -1.68
N TRP A 34 15.41 4.33 -2.74
CA TRP A 34 14.80 3.01 -2.60
C TRP A 34 15.70 2.00 -1.87
N ILE A 35 17.03 2.08 -2.04
CA ILE A 35 17.99 1.22 -1.33
C ILE A 35 17.92 1.49 0.17
N ILE A 36 17.92 2.76 0.58
CA ILE A 36 17.82 3.17 1.99
C ILE A 36 16.45 2.77 2.55
N ILE A 37 15.37 2.98 1.80
CA ILE A 37 14.02 2.58 2.23
C ILE A 37 13.96 1.05 2.39
N SER A 38 14.56 0.30 1.47
CA SER A 38 14.62 -1.17 1.51
C SER A 38 15.40 -1.71 2.70
N SER A 39 16.45 -1.02 3.13
CA SER A 39 17.27 -1.46 4.26
C SER A 39 16.55 -1.28 5.60
N HIS A 40 15.61 -0.33 5.69
CA HIS A 40 14.81 -0.11 6.89
C HIS A 40 13.59 -1.03 6.96
N ASP A 41 12.98 -1.35 5.81
CA ASP A 41 11.83 -2.25 5.77
C ASP A 41 11.74 -3.05 4.46
N ALA A 42 12.23 -4.28 4.51
CA ALA A 42 12.14 -5.22 3.39
C ALA A 42 10.68 -5.61 3.05
N GLU A 43 9.75 -5.54 4.00
CA GLU A 43 8.33 -5.82 3.75
C GLU A 43 7.72 -4.72 2.87
N PHE A 44 8.16 -3.48 3.07
CA PHE A 44 7.67 -2.38 2.25
C PHE A 44 8.08 -2.53 0.78
N ILE A 45 9.28 -3.07 0.50
CA ILE A 45 9.71 -3.39 -0.87
C ILE A 45 8.90 -4.52 -1.49
N ARG A 46 8.57 -5.55 -0.72
CA ARG A 46 7.67 -6.62 -1.19
C ARG A 46 6.31 -6.04 -1.59
N GLY A 47 5.86 -4.98 -0.93
CA GLY A 47 4.70 -4.21 -1.36
C GLY A 47 4.83 -3.55 -2.73
N PHE A 48 6.01 -3.03 -3.08
CA PHE A 48 6.25 -2.51 -4.43
C PHE A 48 6.23 -3.61 -5.48
N LEU A 49 6.79 -4.77 -5.16
CA LEU A 49 6.77 -5.94 -6.05
C LEU A 49 5.34 -6.47 -6.23
N LEU A 50 4.55 -6.53 -5.14
CA LEU A 50 3.13 -6.84 -5.17
C LEU A 50 2.35 -5.89 -6.08
N ALA A 51 2.52 -4.59 -5.89
CA ALA A 51 1.83 -3.59 -6.70
C ALA A 51 2.23 -3.67 -8.19
N ALA A 52 3.52 -3.94 -8.48
CA ALA A 52 4.00 -4.14 -9.83
C ALA A 52 3.41 -5.42 -10.47
N SER A 53 3.48 -6.56 -9.79
CA SER A 53 2.95 -7.82 -10.32
C SER A 53 1.43 -7.77 -10.48
N ARG A 54 0.72 -7.12 -9.55
CA ARG A 54 -0.73 -6.87 -9.66
C ARG A 54 -1.05 -6.06 -10.92
N HIS A 55 -0.35 -4.96 -11.14
CA HIS A 55 -0.57 -4.16 -12.34
C HIS A 55 -0.26 -4.95 -13.62
N LEU A 56 0.88 -5.65 -13.64
CA LEU A 56 1.29 -6.45 -14.80
C LEU A 56 0.28 -7.55 -15.11
N SER A 57 -0.29 -8.22 -14.11
CA SER A 57 -1.34 -9.22 -14.32
C SER A 57 -2.60 -8.61 -14.94
N MET A 58 -2.97 -7.39 -14.54
CA MET A 58 -4.15 -6.69 -15.08
C MET A 58 -3.96 -6.22 -16.52
N VAL A 59 -2.77 -5.74 -16.89
CA VAL A 59 -2.54 -5.17 -18.23
C VAL A 59 -2.05 -6.20 -19.26
N GLU A 60 -1.32 -7.22 -18.82
CA GLU A 60 -0.79 -8.28 -19.70
C GLU A 60 -1.67 -9.53 -19.70
N SER A 61 -2.63 -9.65 -18.78
CA SER A 61 -3.46 -10.87 -18.60
C SER A 61 -2.62 -12.14 -18.41
N ASN A 62 -1.45 -12.01 -17.76
CA ASN A 62 -0.52 -13.11 -17.52
C ASN A 62 -0.72 -13.68 -16.10
N ILE A 63 -1.07 -14.96 -16.04
CA ILE A 63 -1.35 -15.70 -14.81
C ILE A 63 -0.12 -15.79 -13.87
N GLU A 64 1.10 -15.78 -14.41
CA GLU A 64 2.32 -15.86 -13.60
C GLU A 64 2.45 -14.63 -12.70
N PHE A 65 2.12 -13.43 -13.21
CA PHE A 65 2.16 -12.21 -12.41
C PHE A 65 1.03 -12.17 -11.38
N GLU A 66 -0.12 -12.76 -11.69
CA GLU A 66 -1.22 -12.90 -10.74
C GLU A 66 -0.81 -13.81 -9.57
N GLU A 67 -0.20 -14.95 -9.85
CA GLU A 67 0.30 -15.87 -8.81
C GLU A 67 1.37 -15.22 -7.93
N ILE A 68 2.29 -14.45 -8.52
CA ILE A 68 3.29 -13.68 -7.77
C ILE A 68 2.62 -12.65 -6.86
N ALA A 69 1.62 -11.91 -7.37
CA ALA A 69 0.87 -10.95 -6.57
C ALA A 69 0.12 -11.63 -5.41
N ILE A 70 -0.54 -12.75 -5.67
CA ILE A 70 -1.23 -13.54 -4.63
C ILE A 70 -0.25 -13.98 -3.55
N ARG A 71 0.94 -14.46 -3.92
CA ARG A 71 1.96 -14.90 -2.96
C ARG A 71 2.39 -13.78 -2.01
N TYR A 72 2.77 -12.61 -2.55
CA TYR A 72 3.13 -11.46 -1.71
C TYR A 72 1.99 -11.02 -0.81
N LYS A 73 0.74 -10.98 -1.32
CA LYS A 73 -0.44 -10.62 -0.53
C LYS A 73 -0.64 -11.59 0.64
N LEU A 74 -0.55 -12.89 0.38
CA LEU A 74 -0.71 -13.93 1.42
C LEU A 74 0.39 -13.84 2.49
N GLU A 75 1.63 -13.57 2.11
CA GLU A 75 2.74 -13.37 3.05
C GLU A 75 2.48 -12.20 4.01
N HIS A 76 2.08 -11.03 3.47
CA HIS A 76 1.72 -9.87 4.29
C HIS A 76 0.53 -10.16 5.22
N LEU A 77 -0.50 -10.84 4.70
CA LEU A 77 -1.69 -11.17 5.46
C LEU A 77 -1.39 -12.17 6.59
N ALA A 78 -0.61 -13.21 6.31
CA ALA A 78 -0.23 -14.21 7.31
C ALA A 78 0.58 -13.57 8.45
N LYS A 79 1.52 -12.68 8.11
CA LYS A 79 2.33 -11.95 9.08
C LYS A 79 1.49 -11.01 9.94
N LEU A 80 0.65 -10.20 9.31
CA LEU A 80 -0.25 -9.27 10.02
C LEU A 80 -1.20 -10.03 10.95
N ARG A 81 -1.78 -11.15 10.49
CA ARG A 81 -2.65 -12.00 11.33
C ARG A 81 -1.90 -12.55 12.53
N LYS A 82 -0.68 -13.04 12.34
CA LYS A 82 0.15 -13.55 13.43
C LYS A 82 0.37 -12.47 14.48
N ASP A 83 0.76 -11.27 14.06
CA ASP A 83 1.04 -10.15 14.96
C ASP A 83 -0.20 -9.70 15.76
N VAL A 84 -1.36 -9.63 15.09
CA VAL A 84 -2.64 -9.23 15.70
C VAL A 84 -3.21 -10.32 16.62
N SER A 85 -2.92 -11.60 16.35
CA SER A 85 -3.44 -12.73 17.14
C SER A 85 -2.72 -12.98 18.46
N MET A 86 -1.52 -12.42 18.65
CA MET A 86 -0.76 -12.55 19.90
C MET A 86 -1.39 -11.70 21.01
N GLN A 87 -1.41 -12.19 22.26
CA GLN A 87 -1.85 -11.43 23.43
C GLN A 87 -0.72 -11.25 24.45
N PRO A 88 -0.39 -10.00 24.85
CA PRO A 88 -0.87 -8.74 24.26
C PRO A 88 -0.45 -8.62 22.79
N MET A 89 -1.17 -7.79 22.02
CA MET A 89 -0.87 -7.56 20.60
C MET A 89 0.62 -7.24 20.44
N SER A 90 1.29 -7.94 19.52
CA SER A 90 2.67 -7.62 19.18
C SER A 90 2.67 -6.30 18.41
N ILE A 91 2.99 -5.20 19.10
CA ILE A 91 3.09 -3.89 18.47
C ILE A 91 4.40 -3.85 17.67
N ASN A 92 4.29 -4.02 16.35
CA ASN A 92 5.45 -4.13 15.47
C ASN A 92 5.34 -3.15 14.29
N PRO A 93 6.40 -2.37 13.97
CA PRO A 93 6.38 -1.47 12.81
C PRO A 93 6.10 -2.20 11.49
N ARG A 94 6.48 -3.47 11.37
CA ARG A 94 6.22 -4.30 10.18
C ARG A 94 4.74 -4.61 9.97
N SER A 95 3.94 -4.61 11.04
CA SER A 95 2.49 -4.81 10.96
C SER A 95 1.83 -3.58 10.32
N VAL A 96 2.33 -2.38 10.64
CA VAL A 96 1.91 -1.12 9.98
C VAL A 96 2.25 -1.16 8.49
N SER A 97 3.48 -1.55 8.14
CA SER A 97 3.90 -1.70 6.74
C SER A 97 3.03 -2.71 5.99
N SER A 98 2.77 -3.89 6.58
CA SER A 98 1.94 -4.91 5.95
C SER A 98 0.51 -4.44 5.75
N ALA A 99 -0.07 -3.73 6.73
CA ALA A 99 -1.39 -3.15 6.59
C ALA A 99 -1.44 -2.08 5.48
N LEU A 100 -0.45 -1.19 5.40
CA LEU A 100 -0.37 -0.20 4.32
C LEU A 100 -0.22 -0.87 2.94
N VAL A 101 0.67 -1.86 2.82
CA VAL A 101 0.85 -2.62 1.57
C VAL A 101 -0.45 -3.29 1.13
N LEU A 102 -1.14 -3.97 2.05
CA LEU A 102 -2.45 -4.57 1.76
C LEU A 102 -3.46 -3.50 1.35
N SER A 103 -3.46 -2.32 1.98
CA SER A 103 -4.35 -1.23 1.59
C SER A 103 -4.15 -0.79 0.14
N PHE A 104 -2.90 -0.67 -0.33
CA PHE A 104 -2.61 -0.31 -1.72
C PHE A 104 -2.99 -1.42 -2.70
N ASP A 105 -2.79 -2.69 -2.36
CA ASP A 105 -3.26 -3.81 -3.20
C ASP A 105 -4.80 -3.81 -3.31
N GLU A 106 -5.52 -3.58 -2.21
CA GLU A 106 -6.98 -3.44 -2.24
C GLU A 106 -7.42 -2.23 -3.09
N MET A 107 -6.70 -1.11 -3.03
CA MET A 107 -6.97 0.05 -3.92
C MET A 107 -6.75 -0.30 -5.40
N LEU A 108 -5.68 -1.03 -5.73
CA LEU A 108 -5.41 -1.48 -7.10
C LEU A 108 -6.51 -2.42 -7.63
N LEU A 109 -7.12 -3.19 -6.73
CA LEU A 109 -8.24 -4.08 -7.02
C LEU A 109 -9.61 -3.40 -6.98
N GLY A 110 -9.68 -2.09 -6.66
CA GLY A 110 -10.94 -1.35 -6.54
C GLY A 110 -11.68 -1.55 -5.20
N ASN A 111 -11.14 -2.34 -4.28
CA ASN A 111 -11.77 -2.65 -3.00
C ASN A 111 -11.46 -1.58 -1.93
N ILE A 112 -11.95 -0.37 -2.17
CA ILE A 112 -11.73 0.79 -1.29
C ILE A 112 -12.19 0.53 0.17
N PRO A 113 -13.35 -0.09 0.44
CA PRO A 113 -13.76 -0.33 1.82
C PRO A 113 -12.75 -1.19 2.60
N MET A 114 -12.15 -2.19 1.96
CA MET A 114 -11.14 -3.02 2.62
C MET A 114 -9.80 -2.28 2.73
N ALA A 115 -9.44 -1.46 1.74
CA ALA A 115 -8.27 -0.59 1.81
C ALA A 115 -8.33 0.34 3.04
N LEU A 116 -9.47 0.98 3.29
CA LEU A 116 -9.68 1.87 4.44
C LEU A 116 -9.58 1.11 5.76
N ARG A 117 -10.14 -0.10 5.86
CA ARG A 117 -9.99 -0.95 7.06
C ARG A 117 -8.52 -1.25 7.37
N HIS A 118 -7.71 -1.48 6.34
CA HIS A 118 -6.27 -1.67 6.52
C HIS A 118 -5.57 -0.39 6.99
N ILE A 119 -5.92 0.78 6.44
CA ILE A 119 -5.40 2.08 6.89
C ILE A 119 -5.77 2.36 8.36
N HIS A 120 -7.03 2.14 8.75
CA HIS A 120 -7.48 2.33 10.13
C HIS A 120 -6.84 1.34 11.09
N GLY A 121 -6.63 0.10 10.65
CA GLY A 121 -5.86 -0.90 11.40
C GLY A 121 -4.43 -0.46 11.65
N ALA A 122 -3.75 0.06 10.61
CA ALA A 122 -2.41 0.61 10.71
C ALA A 122 -2.35 1.79 11.70
N ALA A 123 -3.31 2.72 11.62
CA ALA A 123 -3.41 3.85 12.53
C ALA A 123 -3.64 3.41 13.99
N SER A 124 -4.48 2.39 14.20
CA SER A 124 -4.76 1.83 15.53
C SER A 124 -3.51 1.21 16.17
N ILE A 125 -2.70 0.49 15.39
CA ILE A 125 -1.42 -0.08 15.86
C ILE A 125 -0.47 1.04 16.31
N VAL A 126 -0.33 2.10 15.51
CA VAL A 126 0.51 3.26 15.83
C VAL A 126 0.03 3.98 17.08
N GLN A 127 -1.29 4.17 17.22
CA GLN A 127 -1.87 4.81 18.39
C GLN A 127 -1.64 3.98 19.65
N ALA A 128 -1.83 2.66 19.59
CA ALA A 128 -1.57 1.75 20.71
C ALA A 128 -0.09 1.74 21.13
N ALA A 129 0.83 1.98 20.18
CA ALA A 129 2.25 2.11 20.45
C ALA A 129 2.64 3.44 21.14
N GLY A 130 1.73 4.40 21.27
CA GLY A 130 2.05 5.75 21.72
C GLY A 130 2.67 6.64 20.64
N GLY A 131 2.43 6.33 19.36
CA GLY A 131 2.81 7.16 18.22
C GLY A 131 3.91 6.58 17.31
N PRO A 132 4.15 7.20 16.13
CA PRO A 132 5.09 6.68 15.13
C PRO A 132 6.53 6.53 15.63
N GLN A 133 7.00 7.50 16.42
CA GLN A 133 8.35 7.51 16.99
C GLN A 133 8.52 6.39 18.01
N SER A 134 7.54 6.21 18.90
CA SER A 134 7.52 5.16 19.92
C SER A 134 7.54 3.76 19.29
N LEU A 135 6.94 3.60 18.12
CA LEU A 135 6.94 2.35 17.35
C LEU A 135 8.22 2.15 16.50
N GLY A 136 9.07 3.17 16.37
CA GLY A 136 10.25 3.12 15.51
C GLY A 136 9.91 3.04 14.01
N LEU A 137 8.80 3.66 13.58
CA LEU A 137 8.48 3.73 12.16
C LEU A 137 9.48 4.60 11.41
N SER A 138 9.84 4.19 10.20
CA SER A 138 10.61 5.04 9.30
C SER A 138 9.82 6.29 8.94
N GLN A 139 10.52 7.37 8.59
CA GLN A 139 9.88 8.61 8.14
C GLN A 139 8.98 8.37 6.93
N PHE A 140 9.39 7.48 6.03
CA PHE A 140 8.64 7.12 4.84
C PHE A 140 7.30 6.42 5.17
N ILE A 141 7.31 5.43 6.07
CA ILE A 141 6.09 4.73 6.50
C ILE A 141 5.17 5.69 7.27
N SER A 142 5.75 6.49 8.16
CA SER A 142 5.01 7.49 8.94
C SER A 142 4.31 8.50 8.04
N TYR A 143 5.01 9.04 7.04
CA TYR A 143 4.44 9.96 6.07
C TYR A 143 3.35 9.31 5.23
N THR A 144 3.58 8.07 4.77
CA THR A 144 2.60 7.32 3.97
C THR A 144 1.30 7.13 4.76
N LEU A 145 1.38 6.67 6.00
CA LEU A 145 0.20 6.51 6.87
C LEU A 145 -0.52 7.83 7.12
N PHE A 146 0.23 8.89 7.49
CA PHE A 146 -0.35 10.21 7.75
C PHE A 146 -1.09 10.77 6.54
N THR A 147 -0.52 10.59 5.35
CA THR A 147 -1.12 10.99 4.09
C THR A 147 -2.41 10.23 3.82
N CYS A 148 -2.39 8.89 3.93
CA CYS A 148 -3.59 8.07 3.74
C CYS A 148 -4.72 8.44 4.71
N VAL A 149 -4.41 8.71 5.98
CA VAL A 149 -5.40 9.08 7.00
C VAL A 149 -5.96 10.49 6.76
N GLN A 150 -5.15 11.45 6.29
CA GLN A 150 -5.66 12.78 5.98
C GLN A 150 -6.56 12.77 4.74
N GLU A 151 -6.15 12.10 3.66
CA GLU A 151 -6.96 11.99 2.44
C GLU A 151 -8.27 11.25 2.71
N ASP A 152 -8.26 10.20 3.57
CA ASP A 152 -9.46 9.51 4.07
C ASP A 152 -10.46 10.49 4.69
N ARG A 153 -10.00 11.37 5.58
CA ARG A 153 -10.82 12.36 6.28
C ARG A 153 -11.36 13.47 5.37
N ILE A 154 -10.70 13.73 4.24
CA ILE A 154 -11.05 14.80 3.30
C ILE A 154 -12.02 14.30 2.21
N GLY A 155 -12.07 13.00 1.93
CA GLY A 155 -12.78 12.44 0.78
C GLY A 155 -14.28 12.17 0.96
N ASP A 156 -15.12 12.78 0.12
CA ASP A 156 -16.39 12.18 -0.31
C ASP A 156 -16.06 11.04 -1.31
N TRP A 157 -16.17 9.79 -0.87
CA TRP A 157 -15.81 8.60 -1.64
C TRP A 157 -16.86 8.17 -2.69
N ALA A 158 -17.99 8.89 -2.80
CA ALA A 158 -19.09 8.55 -3.70
C ALA A 158 -18.67 8.48 -5.19
N TRP A 159 -17.66 9.25 -5.60
CA TRP A 159 -17.16 9.23 -6.97
C TRP A 159 -16.14 8.12 -7.23
N VAL A 160 -15.46 7.57 -6.22
CA VAL A 160 -14.54 6.43 -6.42
C VAL A 160 -15.34 5.18 -6.80
N LEU A 161 -16.53 4.99 -6.23
CA LEU A 161 -17.50 3.98 -6.68
C LEU A 161 -17.94 4.17 -8.15
N LYS A 162 -17.89 5.40 -8.68
CA LYS A 162 -18.23 5.73 -10.07
C LYS A 162 -17.09 5.39 -11.04
N TYR A 163 -15.83 5.45 -10.60
CA TYR A 163 -14.63 5.15 -11.41
C TYR A 163 -13.96 3.81 -11.08
N ASP A 164 -14.44 3.09 -10.06
CA ASP A 164 -14.04 1.72 -9.69
C ASP A 164 -14.06 0.77 -10.91
N LYS A 165 -14.99 0.99 -11.84
CA LYS A 165 -15.08 0.20 -13.07
C LYS A 165 -13.94 0.43 -14.06
N ASP A 166 -13.21 1.54 -13.98
CA ASP A 166 -12.19 1.94 -14.96
C ASP A 166 -10.79 2.10 -14.32
N LEU A 167 -10.68 2.02 -12.99
CA LEU A 167 -9.40 2.09 -12.29
C LEU A 167 -8.55 0.88 -12.69
N MET A 168 -7.40 1.15 -13.32
CA MET A 168 -6.40 0.17 -13.75
C MET A 168 -6.87 -0.83 -14.82
N LYS A 169 -8.00 -0.57 -15.50
CA LYS A 169 -8.35 -1.34 -16.70
C LYS A 169 -7.62 -0.77 -17.91
N PRO A 170 -7.09 -1.61 -18.82
CA PRO A 170 -6.53 -1.12 -20.07
C PRO A 170 -7.60 -0.31 -20.82
N LYS A 171 -7.25 0.91 -21.26
CA LYS A 171 -8.12 1.67 -22.16
C LYS A 171 -8.39 0.79 -23.39
N LYS A 172 -9.66 0.44 -23.62
CA LYS A 172 -10.06 -0.20 -24.88
C LYS A 172 -9.64 0.75 -26.01
N ARG A 173 -8.73 0.28 -26.87
CA ARG A 173 -8.38 0.98 -28.11
C ARG A 173 -9.59 1.02 -29.05
#